data_AF-A0A388PYM3-F1
#
_entry.id   AF-A0A388PYM3-F1
#
_cell.length_a   1.000
_cell.length_b   1.000
_cell.length_c   1.000
_cell.angle_alpha   90.00
_cell.angle_beta   90.00
_cell.angle_gamma   90.00
#
_symmetry.space_group_name_H-M   'P 1'
#
loop_
_entity.id
_entity.type
_entity.pdbx_description
1 polymer ?
#
loop_
_entity_poly.entity_id
_entity_poly.type
_entity_poly.pdbx_seq_one_letter_code
_entity_poly.pdbx_strand_id
1 'polypeptide(L)'
;MISTSYYKIKCSSDLIGVAACGGVKNIYSMIVGTSMGMNLKNIKDNKNLNTAAALFNQSIKEMRYFIKKIGGQESTVMDLAGIGDLYVSCTGGRNSKMGKFIGMGLTYKNAKKNKMPNETVEGADLIFDIGKKIINDFTSKELPLISSFIKALIHNTKFKIEKKFFL
;
A
#
# COMPACT_ATOMS: atom_id res chain seq x y z
N MET A 1 25.16 17.73 9.73
CA MET A 1 23.77 17.61 9.25
C MET A 1 23.83 17.26 7.76
N ILE A 2 23.16 16.22 7.26
CA ILE A 2 23.30 15.69 5.88
C ILE A 2 22.59 16.53 4.79
N SER A 3 22.25 17.79 5.09
CA SER A 3 21.45 18.66 4.22
C SER A 3 22.34 19.35 3.18
N THR A 4 21.86 19.52 1.95
CA THR A 4 22.59 20.16 0.84
C THR A 4 21.74 21.24 0.13
N SER A 5 22.25 21.80 -0.98
CA SER A 5 21.50 22.74 -1.82
C SER A 5 20.29 22.09 -2.52
N TYR A 6 20.38 20.80 -2.86
CA TYR A 6 19.37 20.02 -3.57
C TYR A 6 18.67 18.97 -2.70
N TYR A 7 19.14 18.72 -1.48
CA TYR A 7 18.53 17.78 -0.53
C TYR A 7 18.21 18.47 0.79
N LYS A 8 16.93 18.76 1.02
CA LYS A 8 16.45 19.42 2.24
C LYS A 8 15.90 18.39 3.22
N ILE A 9 16.24 18.56 4.50
CA ILE A 9 15.79 17.69 5.58
C ILE A 9 14.69 18.39 6.37
N LYS A 10 13.61 17.67 6.65
CA LYS A 10 12.60 18.05 7.64
C LYS A 10 12.70 17.10 8.83
N CYS A 11 12.98 17.62 10.01
CA CYS A 11 12.98 16.84 11.25
C CYS A 11 11.54 16.67 11.76
N SER A 12 11.25 15.54 12.39
CA SER A 12 9.98 15.28 13.06
C SER A 12 10.25 14.72 14.45
N SER A 13 9.44 15.12 15.43
CA SER A 13 9.40 14.50 16.76
C SER A 13 8.48 13.26 16.80
N ASP A 14 7.69 13.03 15.75
CA ASP A 14 6.83 11.85 15.62
C ASP A 14 7.58 10.66 15.00
N LEU A 15 8.45 10.05 15.81
CA LEU A 15 9.24 8.89 15.39
C LEU A 15 8.36 7.72 14.95
N ILE A 16 7.28 7.46 15.69
CA ILE A 16 6.34 6.35 15.42
C ILE A 16 5.66 6.58 14.07
N GLY A 17 5.10 7.77 13.83
CA GLY A 17 4.42 8.07 12.59
C GLY A 17 5.34 8.00 11.38
N VAL A 18 6.55 8.55 11.46
CA VAL A 18 7.51 8.51 10.35
C VAL A 18 7.92 7.08 10.02
N ALA A 19 8.31 6.28 11.02
CA ALA A 19 8.75 4.90 10.81
C ALA A 19 7.63 4.02 10.26
N ALA A 20 6.43 4.13 10.83
CA ALA A 20 5.29 3.32 10.41
C ALA A 20 4.76 3.73 9.02
N CYS A 21 4.80 5.02 8.65
CA CYS A 21 4.50 5.44 7.27
C CYS A 21 5.44 4.76 6.26
N GLY A 22 6.74 4.74 6.55
CA GLY A 22 7.75 4.12 5.68
C GLY A 22 7.56 2.63 5.45
N GLY A 23 7.06 1.89 6.45
CA GLY A 23 6.72 0.48 6.31
C GLY A 23 5.41 0.27 5.55
N VAL A 24 4.33 0.87 6.04
CA VAL A 24 2.98 0.57 5.54
C VAL A 24 2.73 1.16 4.15
N LYS A 25 3.45 2.20 3.72
CA LYS A 25 3.33 2.74 2.34
C LYS A 25 3.53 1.66 1.27
N ASN A 26 4.40 0.68 1.51
CA ASN A 26 4.73 -0.34 0.51
C ASN A 26 3.55 -1.29 0.32
N ILE A 27 2.83 -1.61 1.39
CA ILE A 27 1.58 -2.37 1.33
C ILE A 27 0.54 -1.62 0.50
N TYR A 28 0.30 -0.35 0.82
CA TYR A 28 -0.65 0.46 0.07
C TYR A 28 -0.24 0.67 -1.39
N SER A 29 1.05 0.78 -1.69
CA SER A 29 1.51 0.88 -3.08
C SER A 29 1.24 -0.39 -3.89
N MET A 30 1.32 -1.59 -3.29
CA MET A 30 0.86 -2.82 -3.94
C MET A 30 -0.64 -2.76 -4.20
N ILE A 31 -1.42 -2.33 -3.21
CA ILE A 31 -2.88 -2.22 -3.34
C ILE A 31 -3.26 -1.28 -4.47
N VAL A 32 -2.70 -0.06 -4.50
CA VAL A 32 -2.93 0.91 -5.58
C VAL A 32 -2.48 0.33 -6.94
N GLY A 33 -1.34 -0.36 -6.98
CA GLY A 33 -0.84 -1.04 -8.17
C GLY A 33 -1.81 -2.07 -8.78
N THR A 34 -2.70 -2.66 -7.98
CA THR A 34 -3.71 -3.62 -8.49
C THR A 34 -4.64 -3.00 -9.54
N SER A 35 -4.94 -1.70 -9.43
CA SER A 35 -5.77 -0.97 -10.40
C SER A 35 -5.23 -1.04 -11.83
N MET A 36 -3.90 -1.04 -11.97
CA MET A 36 -3.22 -1.13 -13.26
C MET A 36 -3.39 -2.52 -13.89
N GLY A 37 -3.42 -3.58 -13.07
CA GLY A 37 -3.57 -4.95 -13.53
C GLY A 37 -5.00 -5.33 -13.89
N MET A 38 -5.97 -4.85 -13.10
CA MET A 38 -7.38 -5.22 -13.24
C MET A 38 -8.01 -4.78 -14.56
N ASN A 39 -7.53 -3.67 -15.11
CA ASN A 39 -8.16 -3.04 -16.27
C ASN A 39 -7.37 -3.18 -17.57
N LEU A 40 -6.38 -4.08 -17.62
CA LEU A 40 -5.69 -4.41 -18.89
C LEU A 40 -6.63 -5.00 -19.95
N LYS A 41 -7.82 -5.50 -19.55
CA LYS A 41 -8.85 -5.96 -20.47
C LYS A 41 -9.74 -4.83 -21.02
N ASN A 42 -9.76 -3.64 -20.41
CA ASN A 42 -10.66 -2.52 -20.73
C ASN A 42 -9.89 -1.18 -20.84
N ILE A 43 -8.88 -1.13 -21.72
CA ILE A 43 -7.97 0.02 -21.89
C ILE A 43 -8.69 1.27 -22.45
N LYS A 44 -9.89 1.13 -23.03
CA LYS A 44 -10.56 2.20 -23.79
C LYS A 44 -11.11 3.37 -22.96
N ASP A 45 -11.28 3.21 -21.65
CA ASP A 45 -11.81 4.26 -20.79
C ASP A 45 -10.84 4.47 -19.63
N ASN A 46 -10.55 5.71 -19.24
CA ASN A 46 -9.66 6.09 -18.11
C ASN A 46 -10.08 5.56 -16.71
N LYS A 47 -10.93 4.53 -16.64
CA LYS A 47 -11.41 3.81 -15.45
C LYS A 47 -10.28 3.32 -14.55
N ASN A 48 -9.09 3.08 -15.10
CA ASN A 48 -7.89 2.67 -14.35
C ASN A 48 -7.46 3.76 -13.38
N LEU A 49 -7.45 5.01 -13.86
CA LEU A 49 -7.05 6.17 -13.08
C LEU A 49 -8.08 6.47 -11.99
N ASN A 50 -9.37 6.30 -12.27
CA ASN A 50 -10.42 6.46 -11.25
C ASN A 50 -10.28 5.41 -10.13
N THR A 51 -10.02 4.15 -10.50
CA THR A 51 -9.80 3.08 -9.52
C THR A 51 -8.53 3.32 -8.72
N ALA A 52 -7.44 3.73 -9.37
CA ALA A 52 -6.19 4.08 -8.71
C ALA A 52 -6.38 5.24 -7.72
N ALA A 53 -7.09 6.30 -8.13
CA ALA A 53 -7.40 7.45 -7.28
C ALA A 53 -8.25 7.06 -6.06
N ALA A 54 -9.28 6.23 -6.26
CA ALA A 54 -10.12 5.74 -5.16
C ALA A 54 -9.31 4.89 -4.16
N LEU A 55 -8.47 3.96 -4.65
CA LEU A 55 -7.59 3.15 -3.79
C LEU A 55 -6.57 4.01 -3.06
N PHE A 56 -5.99 5.01 -3.72
CA PHE A 56 -5.01 5.91 -3.12
C PHE A 56 -5.64 6.76 -2.01
N ASN A 57 -6.83 7.33 -2.25
CA ASN A 57 -7.58 8.07 -1.23
C ASN A 57 -7.90 7.19 -0.01
N GLN A 58 -8.43 5.99 -0.24
CA GLN A 58 -8.73 5.05 0.84
C GLN A 58 -7.46 4.61 1.60
N SER A 59 -6.35 4.43 0.88
CA SER A 59 -5.04 4.11 1.48
C SER A 59 -4.58 5.21 2.44
N ILE A 60 -4.75 6.48 2.09
CA ILE A 60 -4.41 7.61 2.98
C ILE A 60 -5.33 7.63 4.21
N LYS A 61 -6.64 7.42 4.03
CA LYS A 61 -7.61 7.36 5.15
C LYS A 61 -7.24 6.28 6.15
N GLU A 62 -6.97 5.07 5.66
CA GLU A 62 -6.58 3.96 6.53
C GLU A 62 -5.19 4.15 7.13
N MET A 63 -4.23 4.68 6.39
CA MET A 63 -2.90 5.00 6.93
C MET A 63 -3.01 6.01 8.08
N ARG A 64 -3.78 7.08 7.94
CA ARG A 64 -4.04 8.04 9.03
C ARG A 64 -4.64 7.36 10.26
N TYR A 65 -5.67 6.54 10.05
CA TYR A 65 -6.31 5.82 11.14
C TYR A 65 -5.34 4.88 11.86
N PHE A 66 -4.61 4.06 11.09
CA PHE A 66 -3.64 3.11 11.61
C PHE A 66 -2.53 3.82 12.41
N ILE A 67 -1.92 4.86 11.83
CA ILE A 67 -0.84 5.63 12.47
C ILE A 67 -1.30 6.24 13.79
N LYS A 68 -2.49 6.85 13.81
CA LYS A 68 -3.07 7.39 15.05
C LYS A 68 -3.21 6.31 16.13
N LYS A 69 -3.72 5.14 15.74
CA LYS A 69 -4.02 4.05 16.68
C LYS A 69 -2.78 3.42 17.29
N ILE A 70 -1.64 3.45 16.59
CA ILE A 70 -0.37 2.98 17.14
C ILE A 70 0.43 4.08 17.88
N GLY A 71 -0.17 5.26 18.08
CA GLY A 71 0.43 6.36 18.86
C GLY A 71 1.22 7.39 18.05
N GLY A 72 1.17 7.33 16.71
CA GLY A 72 1.72 8.37 15.83
C GLY A 72 0.72 9.52 15.57
N GLN A 73 1.17 10.55 14.87
CA GLN A 73 0.36 11.70 14.51
C GLN A 73 -0.24 11.56 13.11
N GLU A 74 -1.53 11.85 12.95
CA GLU A 74 -2.19 11.82 11.64
C GLU A 74 -1.58 12.83 10.65
N SER A 75 -1.07 13.97 11.16
CA SER A 75 -0.42 15.01 10.37
C SER A 75 0.83 14.50 9.64
N THR A 76 1.57 13.56 10.24
CA THR A 76 2.75 12.92 9.62
C THR A 76 2.40 12.20 8.31
N VAL A 77 1.19 11.65 8.20
CA VAL A 77 0.73 10.99 6.97
C VAL A 77 0.53 11.99 5.83
N MET A 78 0.20 13.24 6.15
CA MET A 78 0.01 14.30 5.16
C MET A 78 1.32 14.97 4.72
N ASP A 79 2.44 14.58 5.33
CA ASP A 79 3.78 15.05 5.01
C ASP A 79 4.52 14.11 4.04
N LEU A 80 5.79 14.45 3.72
CA LEU A 80 6.64 13.68 2.82
C LEU A 80 6.81 12.20 3.22
N ALA A 81 6.85 11.88 4.52
CA ALA A 81 7.00 10.51 5.00
C ALA A 81 5.80 9.61 4.69
N GLY A 82 4.59 10.19 4.61
CA GLY A 82 3.35 9.50 4.29
C GLY A 82 2.98 9.62 2.82
N ILE A 83 2.13 10.60 2.50
CA ILE A 83 1.55 10.78 1.17
C ILE A 83 2.60 11.02 0.08
N GLY A 84 3.67 11.77 0.39
CA GLY A 84 4.72 12.08 -0.59
C GLY A 84 5.46 10.82 -1.04
N ASP A 85 5.94 10.03 -0.08
CA ASP A 85 6.66 8.79 -0.35
C ASP A 85 5.72 7.69 -0.89
N LEU A 86 4.49 7.60 -0.39
CA LEU A 86 3.47 6.71 -0.97
C LEU A 86 3.20 7.04 -2.44
N TYR A 87 3.10 8.31 -2.82
CA TYR A 87 2.88 8.73 -4.19
C TYR A 87 3.99 8.21 -5.12
N VAL A 88 5.26 8.44 -4.77
CA VAL A 88 6.41 7.97 -5.57
C VAL A 88 6.50 6.44 -5.59
N SER A 89 6.20 5.77 -4.48
CA SER A 89 6.12 4.30 -4.45
C SER A 89 5.05 3.75 -5.41
N CYS A 90 3.92 4.43 -5.56
CA CYS A 90 2.86 4.02 -6.48
C CYS A 90 3.25 4.15 -7.96
N THR A 91 4.06 5.14 -8.33
CA THR A 91 4.33 5.48 -9.74
C THR A 91 5.33 4.55 -10.44
N GLY A 92 6.09 3.73 -9.71
CA GLY A 92 7.03 2.80 -10.36
C GLY A 92 7.83 1.86 -9.46
N GLY A 93 7.50 1.73 -8.17
CA GLY A 93 8.23 0.87 -7.25
C GLY A 93 8.00 -0.64 -7.49
N ARG A 94 8.90 -1.48 -6.93
CA ARG A 94 8.76 -2.95 -6.94
C ARG A 94 7.42 -3.41 -6.36
N ASN A 95 6.98 -2.75 -5.29
CA ASN A 95 5.71 -3.02 -4.65
C ASN A 95 4.51 -2.70 -5.58
N SER A 96 4.45 -1.54 -6.24
CA SER A 96 3.35 -1.27 -7.19
C SER A 96 3.36 -2.23 -8.39
N LYS A 97 4.54 -2.65 -8.85
CA LYS A 97 4.72 -3.70 -9.87
C LYS A 97 4.16 -5.06 -9.42
N MET A 98 4.43 -5.49 -8.18
CA MET A 98 3.80 -6.69 -7.61
C MET A 98 2.27 -6.53 -7.57
N GLY A 99 1.81 -5.35 -7.14
CA GLY A 99 0.41 -4.96 -7.16
C GLY A 99 -0.25 -5.17 -8.52
N LYS A 100 0.39 -4.71 -9.61
CA LYS A 100 -0.08 -4.91 -10.98
C LYS A 100 -0.29 -6.39 -11.31
N PHE A 101 0.65 -7.26 -10.96
CA PHE A 101 0.51 -8.71 -11.22
C PHE A 101 -0.62 -9.34 -10.40
N ILE A 102 -0.79 -8.94 -9.15
CA ILE A 102 -1.93 -9.36 -8.32
C ILE A 102 -3.25 -8.88 -8.94
N GLY A 103 -3.29 -7.64 -9.43
CA GLY A 103 -4.43 -7.05 -10.13
C GLY A 103 -4.81 -7.77 -11.43
N MET A 104 -3.84 -8.39 -12.11
CA MET A 104 -4.09 -9.28 -13.26
C MET A 104 -4.76 -10.61 -12.87
N GLY A 105 -4.95 -10.87 -11.57
CA GLY A 105 -5.58 -12.07 -11.04
C GLY A 105 -4.60 -13.18 -10.65
N LEU A 106 -3.30 -12.88 -10.54
CA LEU A 106 -2.33 -13.81 -9.97
C LEU A 106 -2.40 -13.79 -8.43
N THR A 107 -2.13 -14.93 -7.82
CA THR A 107 -1.84 -15.00 -6.38
C THR A 107 -0.43 -14.48 -6.13
N TYR A 108 -0.13 -14.02 -4.90
CA TYR A 108 1.20 -13.50 -4.57
C TYR A 108 2.31 -14.52 -4.89
N LYS A 109 2.17 -15.79 -4.48
CA LYS A 109 3.19 -16.81 -4.74
C LYS A 109 3.43 -17.01 -6.24
N ASN A 110 2.38 -16.98 -7.06
CA ASN A 110 2.51 -17.12 -8.51
C ASN A 110 3.17 -15.89 -9.15
N ALA A 111 2.80 -14.68 -8.72
CA ALA A 111 3.43 -13.45 -9.20
C ALA A 111 4.92 -13.40 -8.78
N LYS A 112 5.22 -13.69 -7.52
CA LYS A 112 6.59 -13.73 -6.98
C LYS A 112 7.45 -14.75 -7.72
N LYS A 113 6.98 -15.98 -7.91
CA LYS A 113 7.72 -17.05 -8.60
C LYS A 113 7.94 -16.75 -10.08
N ASN A 114 6.88 -16.35 -10.80
CA ASN A 114 6.91 -16.33 -12.27
C ASN A 114 7.23 -14.97 -12.89
N LYS A 115 7.09 -13.88 -12.13
CA LYS A 115 7.24 -12.50 -12.65
C LYS A 115 8.29 -11.69 -11.90
N MET A 116 8.55 -11.99 -10.63
CA MET A 116 9.47 -11.24 -9.78
C MET A 116 10.38 -12.15 -8.93
N PRO A 117 11.01 -13.21 -9.48
CA PRO A 117 11.74 -14.20 -8.68
C PRO A 117 12.88 -13.56 -7.87
N ASN A 118 13.61 -12.61 -8.46
CA ASN A 118 14.80 -12.01 -7.87
C ASN A 118 14.55 -10.63 -7.22
N GLU A 119 13.32 -10.12 -7.21
CA GLU A 119 13.01 -8.80 -6.66
C GLU A 119 12.45 -8.88 -5.25
N THR A 120 13.02 -8.16 -4.29
CA THR A 120 12.42 -7.98 -2.95
C THR A 120 11.11 -7.21 -3.04
N VAL A 121 10.12 -7.61 -2.24
CA VAL A 121 8.81 -6.98 -2.15
C VAL A 121 8.53 -6.71 -0.67
N GLU A 122 9.10 -5.63 -0.17
CA GLU A 122 9.16 -5.31 1.26
C GLU A 122 7.77 -5.16 1.88
N GLY A 123 6.79 -4.70 1.10
CA GLY A 123 5.42 -4.63 1.58
C GLY A 123 4.82 -6.02 1.81
N ALA A 124 5.21 -7.03 1.03
CA ALA A 124 4.78 -8.41 1.26
C ALA A 124 5.54 -9.01 2.46
N ASP A 125 6.84 -8.72 2.58
CA ASP A 125 7.65 -9.15 3.72
C ASP A 125 7.04 -8.63 5.04
N LEU A 126 6.71 -7.33 5.09
CA LEU A 126 6.01 -6.73 6.24
C LEU A 126 4.66 -7.40 6.53
N ILE A 127 3.91 -7.79 5.50
CA ILE A 127 2.64 -8.52 5.67
C ILE A 127 2.87 -9.90 6.30
N PHE A 128 3.92 -10.61 5.91
CA PHE A 128 4.23 -11.91 6.51
C PHE A 128 4.72 -11.79 7.95
N ASP A 129 5.42 -10.69 8.28
CA ASP A 129 5.92 -10.43 9.63
C ASP A 129 4.80 -10.01 10.59
N ILE A 130 3.98 -9.02 10.23
CA ILE A 130 3.01 -8.39 11.15
C ILE A 130 1.56 -8.45 10.70
N GLY A 131 1.26 -8.99 9.51
CA GLY A 131 -0.10 -8.98 8.97
C GLY A 131 -1.13 -9.69 9.83
N LYS A 132 -0.76 -10.80 10.49
CA LYS A 132 -1.65 -11.48 11.46
C LYS A 132 -1.98 -10.59 12.66
N LYS A 133 -0.99 -9.85 13.15
CA LYS A 133 -1.19 -8.90 14.26
C LYS A 133 -2.13 -7.77 13.85
N ILE A 134 -1.95 -7.20 12.65
CA ILE A 134 -2.87 -6.18 12.11
C ILE A 134 -4.31 -6.71 12.04
N ILE A 135 -4.52 -7.94 11.56
CA ILE A 135 -5.87 -8.53 11.49
C ILE A 135 -6.50 -8.76 12.87
N ASN A 136 -5.69 -9.04 13.90
CA ASN A 136 -6.19 -9.27 15.25
C ASN A 136 -6.48 -7.95 15.99
N ASP A 137 -5.62 -6.95 15.79
CA ASP A 137 -5.70 -5.67 16.50
C ASP A 137 -6.72 -4.70 15.86
N PHE A 138 -7.06 -4.89 14.59
CA PHE A 138 -7.96 -4.02 13.83
C PHE A 138 -9.06 -4.81 13.15
N THR A 139 -10.28 -4.27 13.21
CA THR A 139 -11.42 -4.86 12.53
C THR A 139 -11.37 -4.56 11.03
N SER A 140 -12.00 -5.42 10.22
CA SER A 140 -12.16 -5.17 8.78
C SER A 140 -13.08 -3.99 8.46
N LYS A 141 -13.76 -3.38 9.45
CA LYS A 141 -14.49 -2.12 9.27
C LYS A 141 -13.57 -0.90 9.39
N GLU A 142 -12.57 -0.98 10.28
CA GLU A 142 -11.59 0.09 10.50
C GLU A 142 -10.56 0.16 9.38
N LEU A 143 -10.08 -1.01 8.95
CA LEU A 143 -9.01 -1.15 7.96
C LEU A 143 -9.41 -2.11 6.82
N PRO A 144 -10.52 -1.84 6.10
CA PRO A 144 -11.08 -2.79 5.13
C PRO A 144 -10.11 -3.15 4.00
N LEU A 145 -9.39 -2.17 3.47
CA LEU A 145 -8.54 -2.33 2.30
C LEU A 145 -7.30 -3.15 2.64
N ILE A 146 -6.53 -2.72 3.64
CA ILE A 146 -5.32 -3.44 4.06
C ILE A 146 -5.65 -4.82 4.66
N SER A 147 -6.75 -4.96 5.40
CA SER A 147 -7.16 -6.26 5.96
C SER A 147 -7.48 -7.28 4.87
N SER A 148 -8.24 -6.87 3.85
CA SER A 148 -8.57 -7.75 2.71
C SER A 148 -7.31 -8.16 1.96
N PHE A 149 -6.39 -7.22 1.75
CA PHE A 149 -5.13 -7.47 1.05
C PHE A 149 -4.22 -8.42 1.84
N ILE A 150 -4.03 -8.20 3.14
CA ILE A 150 -3.28 -9.10 4.03
C ILE A 150 -3.85 -10.52 3.95
N LYS A 151 -5.17 -10.69 4.08
CA LYS A 151 -5.83 -12.00 3.99
C LYS A 151 -5.54 -12.68 2.65
N ALA A 152 -5.60 -11.94 1.54
CA ALA A 152 -5.29 -12.49 0.23
C ALA A 152 -3.84 -12.98 0.12
N LEU A 153 -2.87 -12.25 0.68
CA LEU A 153 -1.46 -12.63 0.67
C LEU A 153 -1.17 -13.82 1.59
N ILE A 154 -1.64 -13.78 2.83
CA ILE A 154 -1.43 -14.85 3.83
C ILE A 154 -2.04 -16.17 3.35
N HIS A 155 -3.27 -16.14 2.82
CA HIS A 155 -3.96 -17.34 2.33
C HIS A 155 -3.61 -17.67 0.86
N ASN A 156 -2.75 -16.85 0.23
CA ASN A 156 -2.36 -16.98 -1.18
C ASN A 156 -3.55 -17.13 -2.13
N THR A 157 -4.60 -16.33 -1.92
CA THR A 157 -5.80 -16.29 -2.77
C THR A 157 -5.73 -15.09 -3.72
N LYS A 158 -6.65 -15.04 -4.70
CA LYS A 158 -6.77 -13.87 -5.57
C LYS A 158 -7.34 -12.69 -4.78
N PHE A 159 -6.69 -11.54 -4.86
CA PHE A 159 -7.21 -10.33 -4.26
C PHE A 159 -8.45 -9.83 -5.02
N LYS A 160 -9.50 -9.48 -4.27
CA LYS A 160 -10.74 -8.92 -4.81
C LYS A 160 -11.04 -7.59 -4.12
N ILE A 161 -11.26 -6.57 -4.93
CA ILE A 161 -11.66 -5.25 -4.46
C ILE A 161 -13.17 -5.25 -4.27
N GLU A 162 -13.63 -5.05 -3.04
CA GLU A 162 -15.05 -4.88 -2.74
C GLU A 162 -15.44 -3.43 -3.03
N LYS A 163 -16.18 -3.20 -4.12
CA LYS A 163 -16.56 -1.85 -4.61
C LYS A 163 -17.27 -0.98 -3.56
N LYS A 164 -17.90 -1.59 -2.54
CA LYS A 164 -18.61 -0.92 -1.45
C LYS A 164 -17.72 -0.05 -0.55
N PHE A 165 -16.39 -0.15 -0.66
CA PHE A 165 -15.44 0.67 0.10
C PHE A 165 -14.98 1.93 -0.67
N PHE A 166 -15.47 2.14 -1.89
CA PHE A 166 -14.99 3.18 -2.81
C PHE A 166 -16.09 4.12 -3.33
N LEU A 167 -17.34 3.91 -2.90
CA LEU A 167 -18.53 4.72 -3.15
C LEU A 167 -19.17 5.04 -1.80
#